data_AF-A0A963AHZ4-F1
#
_entry.id   AF-A0A963AHZ4-F1
#
_cell.length_a   1.000
_cell.length_b   1.000
_cell.length_c   1.000
_cell.angle_alpha   90.00
_cell.angle_beta   90.00
_cell.angle_gamma   90.00
#
_symmetry.space_group_name_H-M   'P 1'
#
loop_
_entity.id
_entity.type
_entity.pdbx_description
1 polymer ?
#
loop_
_entity_poly.entity_id
_entity_poly.type
_entity_poly.pdbx_seq_one_letter_code
_entity_poly.pdbx_strand_id
1 'polypeptide(L)'
;MPDGNVICRTAADLERVYGKPCQVPGVYGIKPFTTKKNVVFVHWPVVVIDDGTAILLESFWGHVDGRSPNERPDLIGKRVVVIGTLNREPPTDEYSQNIAIPCISPVVRITPETLD
;
A
#
# COMPACT_ATOMS: atom_id res chain seq x y z
N MET A 1 -3.95 6.73 22.52
CA MET A 1 -4.68 6.22 21.35
C MET A 1 -4.65 7.36 20.33
N PRO A 2 -4.19 7.20 19.09
CA PRO A 2 -4.35 8.28 18.13
C PRO A 2 -5.81 8.32 17.68
N ASP A 3 -6.57 9.16 18.37
CA ASP A 3 -7.88 9.67 18.00
C ASP A 3 -7.80 10.41 16.66
N GLY A 4 -8.62 9.99 15.70
CA GLY A 4 -8.73 10.61 14.37
C GLY A 4 -8.46 9.61 13.25
N ASN A 5 -9.49 8.84 12.88
CA ASN A 5 -9.48 8.00 11.68
C ASN A 5 -9.39 8.89 10.43
N VAL A 6 -8.20 9.32 10.06
CA VAL A 6 -8.00 10.04 8.81
C VAL A 6 -8.15 9.03 7.67
N ILE A 7 -9.24 9.15 6.93
CA ILE A 7 -9.55 8.31 5.77
C ILE A 7 -9.06 9.04 4.52
N CYS A 8 -8.11 8.42 3.80
CA CYS A 8 -7.57 8.96 2.57
C CYS A 8 -8.21 8.26 1.38
N ARG A 9 -9.11 8.97 0.69
CA ARG A 9 -9.83 8.45 -0.48
C ARG A 9 -9.30 9.00 -1.79
N THR A 10 -8.56 10.11 -1.72
CA THR A 10 -8.05 10.84 -2.89
C THR A 10 -6.57 11.16 -2.74
N ALA A 11 -5.90 11.42 -3.86
CA ALA A 11 -4.53 11.91 -3.89
C ALA A 11 -4.35 13.20 -3.06
N ALA A 12 -5.36 14.08 -3.05
CA ALA A 12 -5.33 15.30 -2.24
C ALA A 12 -5.35 15.00 -0.73
N ASP A 13 -6.03 13.93 -0.30
CA ASP A 13 -5.98 13.49 1.10
C ASP A 13 -4.60 12.95 1.45
N LEU A 14 -4.03 12.13 0.56
CA LEU A 14 -2.69 11.54 0.71
C LEU A 14 -1.62 12.62 0.94
N GLU A 15 -1.64 13.69 0.15
CA GLU A 15 -0.67 14.78 0.26
C GLU A 15 -0.66 15.48 1.62
N ARG A 16 -1.80 15.50 2.30
CA ARG A 16 -1.95 16.17 3.61
C ARG A 16 -1.51 15.31 4.78
N VAL A 17 -1.34 14.01 4.57
CA VAL A 17 -1.14 13.02 5.65
C VAL A 17 0.17 12.25 5.54
N TYR A 18 1.04 12.59 4.60
CA TYR A 18 2.37 11.98 4.53
C TYR A 18 3.10 12.05 5.89
N GLY A 19 3.71 10.93 6.27
CA GLY A 19 4.36 10.73 7.56
C GLY A 19 3.40 10.44 8.71
N LYS A 20 2.08 10.26 8.46
CA LYS A 20 1.07 10.01 9.49
C LYS A 20 0.29 8.72 9.23
N PRO A 21 -0.27 8.09 10.28
CA PRO A 21 -1.21 7.00 10.12
C PRO A 21 -2.49 7.44 9.39
N CYS A 22 -2.96 6.64 8.45
CA CYS A 22 -4.23 6.83 7.76
C CYS A 22 -4.90 5.50 7.40
N GLN A 23 -6.20 5.59 7.10
CA GLN A 23 -6.98 4.50 6.52
C GLN A 23 -7.18 4.75 5.03
N VAL A 24 -6.82 3.78 4.21
CA VAL A 24 -6.92 3.83 2.76
C VAL A 24 -7.92 2.78 2.31
N PRO A 25 -9.19 3.16 2.08
CA PRO A 25 -10.14 2.31 1.39
C PRO A 25 -9.80 2.26 -0.10
N GLY A 26 -9.89 1.08 -0.70
CA GLY A 26 -9.70 0.93 -2.14
C GLY A 26 -9.75 -0.54 -2.56
N VAL A 27 -9.41 -0.81 -3.81
CA VAL A 27 -9.37 -2.17 -4.36
C VAL A 27 -7.97 -2.73 -4.22
N TYR A 28 -7.85 -3.89 -3.55
CA TYR A 28 -6.58 -4.60 -3.46
C TYR A 28 -6.23 -5.26 -4.79
N GLY A 29 -4.98 -5.13 -5.20
CA GLY A 29 -4.47 -5.74 -6.42
C GLY A 29 -2.98 -6.06 -6.32
N ILE A 30 -2.49 -6.75 -7.33
CA ILE A 30 -1.06 -7.04 -7.49
C ILE A 30 -0.64 -6.42 -8.83
N LYS A 31 0.34 -5.52 -8.81
CA LYS A 31 0.84 -4.86 -10.03
C LYS A 31 2.31 -5.24 -10.28
N PRO A 32 2.69 -5.55 -11.54
CA PRO A 32 4.08 -5.72 -11.91
C PRO A 32 4.77 -4.35 -11.96
N PHE A 33 5.97 -4.27 -11.37
CA PHE A 33 6.83 -3.10 -11.47
C PHE A 33 8.17 -3.47 -12.11
N THR A 34 8.63 -2.59 -13.00
CA THR A 34 9.93 -2.71 -13.64
C THR A 34 10.93 -1.83 -12.90
N THR A 35 11.96 -2.45 -12.33
CA THR A 35 13.08 -1.70 -11.72
C THR A 35 13.96 -1.09 -12.82
N LYS A 36 14.72 -0.03 -12.48
CA LYS A 36 15.57 0.75 -13.41
C LYS A 36 16.60 -0.10 -14.19
N LYS A 37 16.88 -1.32 -13.74
CA LYS A 37 17.78 -2.27 -14.41
C LYS A 37 17.09 -3.17 -15.44
N ASN A 38 15.77 -3.05 -15.68
CA ASN A 38 14.98 -3.96 -16.53
C ASN A 38 15.05 -5.45 -16.12
N VAL A 39 15.54 -5.75 -14.91
CA VAL A 39 15.99 -7.10 -14.53
C VAL A 39 15.05 -7.80 -13.54
N VAL A 40 14.13 -7.09 -12.89
CA VAL A 40 13.16 -7.75 -11.98
C VAL A 40 11.76 -7.23 -12.19
N PHE A 41 10.87 -8.12 -12.65
CA PHE A 41 9.42 -7.99 -12.51
C PHE A 41 9.05 -8.34 -11.07
N VAL A 42 8.99 -7.34 -10.19
CA VAL A 42 8.45 -7.56 -8.85
C VAL A 42 6.94 -7.32 -8.93
N HIS A 43 6.18 -8.35 -8.60
CA HIS A 43 4.74 -8.21 -8.39
C HIS A 43 4.53 -7.66 -6.98
N TRP A 44 3.97 -6.45 -6.90
CA TRP A 44 3.82 -5.74 -5.63
C TRP A 44 2.34 -5.60 -5.27
N PRO A 45 1.95 -5.83 -4.00
CA PRO A 45 0.60 -5.56 -3.53
C PRO A 45 0.33 -4.05 -3.53
N VAL A 46 -0.81 -3.68 -4.09
CA VAL A 46 -1.25 -2.29 -4.16
C VAL A 46 -2.68 -2.17 -3.68
N VAL A 47 -3.03 -0.98 -3.21
CA VAL A 47 -4.42 -0.55 -3.13
C VAL A 47 -4.64 0.57 -4.12
N VAL A 48 -5.66 0.41 -4.95
CA VAL A 48 -6.12 1.45 -5.88
C VAL A 48 -7.31 2.14 -5.24
N ILE A 49 -7.15 3.41 -4.90
CA ILE A 49 -8.23 4.22 -4.30
C ILE A 49 -9.21 4.71 -5.38
N ASP A 50 -10.31 5.35 -4.99
CA ASP A 50 -11.43 5.68 -5.87
C ASP A 50 -11.05 6.56 -7.07
N ASP A 51 -10.00 7.39 -6.95
CA ASP A 51 -9.50 8.24 -8.05
C ASP A 51 -8.52 7.52 -9.00
N GLY A 52 -8.28 6.23 -8.81
CA GLY A 52 -7.37 5.42 -9.60
C GLY A 52 -5.90 5.49 -9.17
N THR A 53 -5.56 6.30 -8.16
CA THR A 53 -4.21 6.35 -7.60
C THR A 53 -3.85 5.01 -6.99
N ALA A 54 -2.74 4.43 -7.45
CA ALA A 54 -2.18 3.23 -6.87
C ALA A 54 -1.26 3.61 -5.71
N ILE A 55 -1.53 3.05 -4.55
CA ILE A 55 -0.69 3.16 -3.36
C ILE A 55 -0.04 1.80 -3.17
N LEU A 56 1.29 1.79 -3.13
CA LEU A 56 2.04 0.60 -2.78
C LEU A 56 1.73 0.25 -1.34
N LEU A 57 1.44 -1.02 -1.12
CA LEU A 57 1.52 -1.53 0.23
C LEU A 57 2.95 -1.97 0.41
N GLU A 58 3.59 -1.58 1.50
CA GLU A 58 4.85 -2.19 1.90
C GLU A 58 4.71 -3.71 1.72
N SER A 59 5.48 -4.26 0.79
CA SER A 59 5.44 -5.67 0.44
C SER A 59 6.08 -6.44 1.57
N PHE A 60 5.44 -6.58 2.73
CA PHE A 60 5.99 -7.44 3.79
C PHE A 60 7.48 -7.12 4.05
N TRP A 61 7.83 -5.84 4.17
CA TRP A 61 9.21 -5.47 4.33
C TRP A 61 9.68 -5.97 5.69
N GLY A 62 10.59 -6.93 5.64
CA GLY A 62 11.37 -7.37 6.78
C GLY A 62 10.55 -7.93 7.94
N HIS A 63 10.41 -9.25 7.99
CA HIS A 63 10.48 -9.97 9.27
C HIS A 63 9.44 -9.63 10.36
N VAL A 64 8.25 -9.10 10.04
CA VAL A 64 7.17 -9.07 11.04
C VAL A 64 6.39 -10.38 11.07
N ASP A 65 6.30 -11.12 9.94
CA ASP A 65 5.65 -12.46 9.93
C ASP A 65 6.11 -13.44 8.83
N GLY A 66 7.15 -13.14 8.03
CA GLY A 66 7.74 -14.10 7.08
C GLY A 66 6.88 -14.45 5.86
N ARG A 67 6.02 -13.51 5.46
CA ARG A 67 4.86 -13.77 4.63
C ARG A 67 4.97 -12.97 3.30
N SER A 68 4.69 -13.57 2.14
CA SER A 68 4.94 -13.00 0.79
C SER A 68 3.72 -12.24 0.19
N PRO A 69 3.90 -11.28 -0.75
CA PRO A 69 2.83 -10.72 -1.58
C PRO A 69 1.79 -11.71 -2.13
N ASN A 70 2.21 -12.96 -2.35
CA ASN A 70 1.39 -14.05 -2.86
C ASN A 70 0.43 -14.66 -1.83
N GLU A 71 0.35 -14.14 -0.61
CA GLU A 71 -0.36 -14.80 0.48
C GLU A 71 -1.74 -14.25 0.80
N ARG A 72 -2.15 -13.16 0.16
CA ARG A 72 -3.54 -12.70 0.18
C ARG A 72 -4.20 -12.73 -1.21
N PRO A 73 -4.15 -13.87 -1.93
CA PRO A 73 -4.88 -14.00 -3.19
C PRO A 73 -6.40 -13.87 -2.97
N ASP A 74 -6.87 -14.15 -1.76
CA ASP A 74 -8.25 -13.99 -1.32
C ASP A 74 -8.75 -12.54 -1.40
N LEU A 75 -7.86 -11.55 -1.40
CA LEU A 75 -8.20 -10.13 -1.44
C LEU A 75 -8.12 -9.52 -2.85
N ILE A 76 -7.55 -10.23 -3.83
CA ILE A 76 -7.37 -9.68 -5.19
C ILE A 76 -8.73 -9.29 -5.77
N GLY A 77 -8.85 -8.03 -6.21
CA GLY A 77 -10.07 -7.47 -6.78
C GLY A 77 -11.15 -7.11 -5.75
N LYS A 78 -10.91 -7.34 -4.46
CA LYS A 78 -11.85 -6.98 -3.39
C LYS A 78 -11.59 -5.56 -2.89
N ARG A 79 -12.67 -4.90 -2.47
CA ARG A 79 -12.53 -3.70 -1.65
C ARG A 79 -11.98 -4.04 -0.28
N VAL A 80 -11.00 -3.28 0.14
CA VAL A 80 -10.31 -3.41 1.42
C VAL A 80 -10.14 -2.04 2.04
N VAL A 81 -9.96 -2.02 3.36
CA VAL A 81 -9.45 -0.88 4.10
C VAL A 81 -8.07 -1.26 4.61
N VAL A 82 -7.07 -0.49 4.19
CA VAL A 82 -5.68 -0.64 4.69
C VAL A 82 -5.40 0.46 5.69
N ILE A 83 -4.80 0.07 6.81
CA ILE A 83 -4.41 0.99 7.88
C ILE A 83 -2.90 0.92 8.01
N GLY A 84 -2.24 2.07 8.00
CA GLY A 84 -0.81 2.17 8.22
C GLY A 84 -0.32 3.60 8.05
N THR A 85 0.99 3.79 8.05
CA THR A 85 1.60 5.12 7.85
C THR A 85 1.83 5.38 6.38
N LEU A 86 1.32 6.50 5.86
CA LEU A 86 1.52 6.87 4.46
C LEU A 86 2.85 7.60 4.25
N ASN A 87 3.62 7.16 3.26
CA ASN A 87 4.90 7.72 2.84
C ASN A 87 4.84 8.14 1.37
N ARG A 88 5.67 9.12 0.99
CA ARG A 88 5.73 9.64 -0.39
C ARG A 88 6.34 8.65 -1.37
N GLU A 89 7.21 7.79 -0.85
CA GLU A 89 7.93 6.75 -1.56
C GLU A 89 8.12 5.56 -0.61
N PRO A 90 8.30 4.34 -1.12
CA PRO A 90 8.70 3.20 -0.30
C PRO A 90 10.04 3.48 0.41
N PRO A 91 10.28 2.86 1.59
CA PRO A 91 11.61 2.90 2.21
C PRO A 91 12.68 2.45 1.22
N THR A 92 13.89 2.99 1.32
CA THR A 92 14.95 2.72 0.34
C THR A 92 15.62 1.37 0.64
N ASP A 93 15.39 0.35 -0.19
CA ASP A 93 16.21 -0.86 -0.28
C ASP A 93 16.82 -0.97 -1.69
N GLU A 94 17.58 -2.04 -1.95
CA GLU A 94 18.19 -2.28 -3.26
C GLU A 94 17.19 -2.52 -4.40
N TYR A 95 15.91 -2.82 -4.08
CA TYR A 95 14.84 -3.15 -5.02
C TYR A 95 13.85 -2.00 -5.25
N SER A 96 13.78 -1.03 -4.33
CA SER A 96 12.86 0.11 -4.36
C SER A 96 13.50 1.41 -4.85
N GLN A 97 14.82 1.40 -5.11
CA GLN A 97 15.51 2.58 -5.64
C GLN A 97 14.79 3.09 -6.90
N ASN A 98 14.37 4.35 -6.87
CA ASN A 98 13.68 5.06 -7.97
C ASN A 98 12.17 4.76 -8.14
N ILE A 99 11.50 4.17 -7.16
CA ILE A 99 10.03 4.07 -7.16
C ILE A 99 9.44 5.33 -6.49
N ALA A 100 8.85 6.23 -7.29
CA ALA A 100 8.19 7.44 -6.80
C ALA A 100 6.67 7.26 -6.69
N ILE A 101 6.23 6.21 -6.00
CA ILE A 101 4.81 5.88 -5.81
C ILE A 101 4.50 5.95 -4.31
N PRO A 102 3.38 6.59 -3.90
CA PRO A 102 2.95 6.61 -2.50
C PRO A 102 2.91 5.20 -1.90
N CYS A 103 3.34 5.06 -0.65
CA CYS A 103 3.49 3.76 0.00
C CYS A 103 2.92 3.77 1.43
N ILE A 104 2.20 2.74 1.83
CA ILE A 104 1.84 2.52 3.24
C ILE A 104 2.89 1.63 3.89
N SER A 105 3.66 2.15 4.85
CA SER A 105 4.72 1.46 5.59
C SER A 105 4.90 2.09 6.99
N PRO A 106 4.79 1.33 8.10
CA PRO A 106 4.34 -0.06 8.14
C PRO A 106 2.85 -0.20 7.84
N VAL A 107 2.46 -1.30 7.20
CA VAL A 107 1.04 -1.71 7.15
C VAL A 107 0.68 -2.30 8.50
N VAL A 108 -0.26 -1.66 9.20
CA VAL A 108 -0.76 -2.12 10.51
C VAL A 108 -1.85 -3.17 10.34
N ARG A 109 -2.75 -2.99 9.35
CA ARG A 109 -3.89 -3.90 9.13
C ARG A 109 -4.44 -3.79 7.72
N ILE A 110 -4.92 -4.91 7.19
CA ILE A 110 -5.76 -4.97 5.99
C ILE A 110 -7.02 -5.79 6.27
N THR A 111 -8.19 -5.20 6.03
CA THR A 111 -9.49 -5.84 6.24
C THR A 111 -10.36 -5.69 5.00
N PRO A 112 -11.11 -6.72 4.58
CA PRO A 112 -12.16 -6.55 3.59
C PRO A 112 -13.12 -5.42 4.02
N GLU A 113 -13.47 -4.54 3.09
CA GLU A 113 -14.58 -3.61 3.31
C GLU A 113 -15.84 -4.48 3.35
N THR A 114 -16.41 -4.66 4.55
CA THR A 114 -17.66 -5.40 4.68
C THR A 114 -18.73 -4.46 4.14
N LEU A 115 -19.24 -4.75 2.94
CA LEU A 115 -20.44 -4.13 2.41
C LEU A 115 -21.60 -4.66 3.26
N ASP A 116 -21.97 -3.91 4.30
CA ASP A 116 -23.27 -4.04 4.95
C ASP A 116 -24.33 -3.33 4.10
#